data_AF-A0A453EW12-F1
#
_entry.id   AF-A0A453EW12-F1
#
_cell.length_a   1.000
_cell.length_b   1.000
_cell.length_c   1.000
_cell.angle_alpha   90.00
_cell.angle_beta   90.00
_cell.angle_gamma   90.00
#
_symmetry.space_group_name_H-M   'P 1'
#
loop_
_entity.id
_entity.type
_entity.pdbx_description
1 polymer ?
#
loop_
_entity_poly.entity_id
_entity_poly.type
_entity_poly.pdbx_seq_one_letter_code
_entity_poly.pdbx_strand_id
1 'polypeptide(L)' 'SDRLNTRNMLKRRHYNIGSNLDCLLCGLHVEETVEHLFFHCTFSKECWWRLNICWATVGNRLDLVEQLKA' A
#
# COMPACT_ATOMS: atom_id res chain seq x y z
N SER A 1 1.20 0.33 -19.09
CA SER A 1 2.18 0.08 -18.01
C SER A 1 1.56 0.62 -16.74
N ASP A 2 0.87 -0.24 -16.01
CA ASP A 2 -0.01 0.11 -14.87
C ASP A 2 0.81 0.45 -13.63
N ARG A 3 1.31 1.68 -13.58
CA ARG A 3 1.95 2.20 -12.36
C ARG A 3 0.85 2.79 -11.47
N LEU A 4 0.68 2.21 -10.29
CA LEU A 4 -0.24 2.75 -9.28
C LEU A 4 0.28 4.11 -8.80
N ASN A 5 -0.55 5.13 -8.96
CA ASN A 5 -0.24 6.48 -8.47
C ASN A 5 -0.73 6.62 -7.03
N THR A 6 0.21 6.77 -6.10
CA THR A 6 -0.12 7.03 -4.69
C THR A 6 -0.21 8.51 -4.40
N ARG A 7 -0.96 8.89 -3.36
CA ARG A 7 -1.02 10.29 -2.93
C ARG A 7 0.36 10.87 -2.62
N ASN A 8 1.25 10.13 -1.95
CA ASN A 8 2.63 10.58 -1.73
C ASN A 8 3.35 10.92 -3.05
N MET A 9 3.20 10.07 -4.07
CA MET A 9 3.81 10.31 -5.37
C MET A 9 3.22 11.55 -6.05
N LEU A 10 1.90 11.71 -6.05
CA LEU A 10 1.21 12.87 -6.62
C LEU A 10 1.65 14.17 -5.92
N LYS A 11 1.76 14.16 -4.58
CA LYS A 11 2.25 15.27 -3.77
C LYS A 11 3.66 15.70 -4.16
N ARG A 12 4.59 14.75 -4.31
CA ARG A 12 5.98 15.01 -4.73
C ARG A 12 6.10 15.58 -6.14
N ARG A 13 5.08 15.37 -6.97
CA ARG A 13 4.99 15.94 -8.32
C ARG A 13 4.18 17.25 -8.36
N HIS A 14 3.87 17.83 -7.19
CA HIS A 14 3.13 19.08 -7.05
C HIS A 14 1.72 19.07 -7.65
N TYR A 15 1.08 17.89 -7.73
CA TYR A 15 -0.35 17.82 -8.06
C TYR A 15 -1.20 18.27 -6.86
N ASN A 16 -2.35 18.88 -7.16
CA ASN A 16 -3.37 19.12 -6.15
C ASN A 16 -4.05 17.78 -5.80
N ILE A 17 -3.91 17.37 -4.54
CA ILE A 17 -4.42 16.10 -4.00
C ILE A 17 -5.66 16.28 -3.10
N GLY A 18 -6.21 17.50 -3.04
CA GLY A 18 -7.34 17.83 -2.18
C GLY A 18 -6.95 18.00 -0.71
N SER A 19 -7.96 18.14 0.14
CA SER A 19 -7.81 18.36 1.59
C SER A 19 -8.08 17.12 2.44
N ASN A 20 -8.90 16.18 1.95
CA ASN A 20 -9.08 14.90 2.61
C ASN A 20 -7.90 13.99 2.26
N LEU A 21 -7.05 13.72 3.26
CA LEU A 21 -5.85 12.90 3.11
C LEU A 21 -5.99 11.53 3.75
N ASP A 22 -7.21 11.09 4.05
CA ASP A 22 -7.45 9.76 4.58
C ASP A 22 -7.18 8.71 3.50
N CYS A 23 -6.61 7.57 3.88
CA CYS A 23 -6.47 6.45 2.96
C CYS A 23 -7.86 5.92 2.58
N LEU A 24 -8.14 5.81 1.28
CA LEU A 24 -9.47 5.39 0.81
C LEU A 24 -9.83 3.96 1.25
N LEU A 25 -8.83 3.10 1.46
CA LEU A 25 -9.04 1.68 1.77
C LEU A 25 -9.33 1.44 3.25
N CYS A 26 -8.67 2.14 4.16
CA CYS A 26 -8.83 1.94 5.60
C CYS A 26 -9.49 3.11 6.35
N GLY A 27 -9.72 4.24 5.69
CA GLY A 27 -10.30 5.44 6.30
C GLY A 27 -9.40 6.13 7.33
N LEU A 28 -8.15 5.70 7.48
CA LEU A 28 -7.21 6.28 8.45
C LEU A 28 -6.47 7.48 7.85
N HIS A 29 -6.20 8.49 8.68
CA HIS A 29 -5.40 9.66 8.31
C HIS A 29 -3.90 9.33 8.34
N VAL A 30 -3.43 8.61 7.32
CA VAL A 30 -2.05 8.14 7.17
C VAL A 30 -1.59 8.40 5.75
N GLU A 31 -0.29 8.66 5.59
CA GLU A 31 0.30 8.88 4.27
C GLU A 31 0.12 7.64 3.39
N GLU A 32 -0.59 7.84 2.27
CA GLU A 32 -0.78 6.81 1.28
C GLU A 32 0.48 6.65 0.42
N THR A 33 1.23 5.57 0.72
CA THR A 33 2.37 5.08 -0.04
C THR A 33 2.07 3.69 -0.61
N VAL A 34 2.89 3.19 -1.53
CA VAL A 34 2.75 1.81 -2.04
C VAL A 34 2.91 0.83 -0.87
N GLU A 35 3.85 1.13 0.02
CA GLU A 35 4.09 0.34 1.21
C GLU A 35 2.85 0.27 2.12
N HIS A 36 2.19 1.42 2.34
CA HIS A 36 0.94 1.46 3.07
C HIS A 36 -0.14 0.63 2.38
N LEU A 37 -0.41 0.93 1.11
CA LEU A 37 -1.51 0.32 0.35
C LEU A 37 -1.41 -1.21 0.29
N PHE A 38 -0.20 -1.78 0.20
CA PHE A 38 -0.08 -3.23 0.09
C PHE A 38 0.21 -3.94 1.41
N PHE A 39 0.94 -3.34 2.36
CA PHE A 39 1.46 -4.11 3.50
C PHE A 39 1.02 -3.61 4.87
N HIS A 40 0.71 -2.32 5.01
CA HIS A 40 0.34 -1.74 6.31
C HIS A 40 -1.15 -1.44 6.44
N CYS A 41 -1.84 -1.16 5.34
CA CYS A 41 -3.26 -0.88 5.30
C CYS A 41 -4.06 -2.05 5.89
N THR A 42 -4.95 -1.77 6.84
CA THR A 42 -5.78 -2.79 7.49
C THR A 42 -6.62 -3.56 6.47
N PHE A 43 -7.24 -2.85 5.52
CA PHE A 43 -7.96 -3.48 4.41
C PHE A 43 -7.10 -4.51 3.65
N SER A 44 -5.89 -4.13 3.26
CA SER A 44 -5.02 -5.02 2.49
C SER A 44 -4.49 -6.17 3.33
N LYS A 45 -4.23 -5.98 4.62
CA LYS A 45 -3.90 -7.09 5.54
C LYS A 45 -5.02 -8.11 5.60
N GLU A 46 -6.28 -7.68 5.67
CA GLU A 46 -7.43 -8.58 5.62
C GLU A 46 -7.50 -9.32 4.27
N CYS A 47 -7.22 -8.65 3.15
CA CYS A 47 -7.14 -9.29 1.85
C CYS A 47 -6.09 -10.40 1.82
N TRP A 48 -4.86 -10.13 2.30
CA TRP A 48 -3.79 -11.13 2.34
C TRP A 48 -4.12 -12.29 3.29
N TRP A 49 -4.71 -11.98 4.45
CA TRP A 49 -5.11 -13.00 5.41
C TRP A 49 -6.13 -13.98 4.81
N ARG A 50 -7.12 -13.48 4.04
CA ARG A 50 -8.09 -14.33 3.32
C ARG A 50 -7.46 -15.22 2.25
N LEU A 51 -6.30 -14.83 1.72
CA LEU A 51 -5.51 -15.62 0.78
C LEU A 51 -4.52 -16.56 1.48
N ASN A 52 -4.56 -16.65 2.82
CA ASN A 52 -3.58 -17.35 3.65
C ASN A 52 -2.13 -16.86 3.43
N ILE A 53 -1.95 -15.58 3.09
CA ILE A 53 -0.64 -14.94 2.93
C ILE A 53 -0.34 -14.14 4.20
N CYS A 54 0.77 -14.47 4.85
CA CYS A 54 1.29 -13.72 5.98
C CYS A 54 2.65 -13.13 5.63
N TRP A 55 2.74 -11.80 5.61
CA TRP A 55 3.99 -11.10 5.32
C TRP A 55 4.86 -11.02 6.57
N ALA A 56 6.16 -11.26 6.43
CA ALA A 56 7.12 -10.97 7.48
C ALA A 56 7.09 -9.46 7.82
N THR A 57 7.14 -9.14 9.12
CA THR A 57 7.13 -7.74 9.61
C THR A 57 8.43 -7.01 9.31
N VAL A 58 9.50 -7.76 9.04
CA VAL A 58 10.86 -7.26 8.75
C VAL A 58 11.39 -8.01 7.53
N GLY A 59 12.01 -7.28 6.60
CA GLY A 59 12.59 -7.85 5.38
C GLY A 59 12.32 -6.99 4.15
N ASN A 60 13.04 -7.27 3.07
CA ASN A 60 12.78 -6.65 1.77
C ASN A 60 11.50 -7.24 1.17
N ARG A 61 10.50 -6.38 0.97
CA ARG A 61 9.19 -6.82 0.49
C ARG A 61 9.16 -7.20 -0.99
N LEU A 62 10.12 -6.75 -1.80
CA LEU A 62 10.23 -7.19 -3.18
C LEU A 62 10.57 -8.68 -3.24
N ASP A 63 11.53 -9.10 -2.42
CA ASP A 63 11.95 -10.50 -2.31
C ASP A 63 10.77 -11.37 -1.84
N LEU A 64 9.98 -10.89 -0.88
CA LEU A 64 8.77 -11.59 -0.40
C LEU A 64 7.73 -11.76 -1.52
N VAL A 65 7.52 -10.73 -2.34
CA VAL A 65 6.55 -10.78 -3.45
C VAL A 65 7.05 -11.70 -4.57
N GLU A 66 8.36 -11.75 -4.83
CA GLU A 66 8.93 -12.69 -5.80
C GLU A 66 8.68 -14.15 -5.41
N GLN A 67 8.77 -14.47 -4.11
CA GLN A 67 8.53 -15.82 -3.60
C GLN A 67 7.08 -16.30 -3.79
N LEU A 68 6.11 -15.39 -3.84
CA LEU A 68 4.69 -15.73 -4.07
C LEU A 68 4.31 -15.95 -5.54
N LYS A 69 5.21 -15.67 -6.49
CA LYS A 69 4.93 -15.85 -7.92
C LYS A 69 5.16 -17.28 -8.44
N ALA A 70 5.57 -18.20 -7.56
CA ALA A 70 5.76 -19.62 -7.87
C ALA A 70 4.44 -20.39 -7.88
#